data_AF-A0AAZ3QMD9-F1
#
_entry.id   AF-A0AAZ3QMD9-F1
#
_cell.length_a   1.000
_cell.length_b   1.000
_cell.length_c   1.000
_cell.angle_alpha   90.00
_cell.angle_beta   90.00
_cell.angle_gamma   90.00
#
_symmetry.space_group_name_H-M   'P 1'
#
loop_
_entity.id
_entity.type
_entity.pdbx_description
1 polymer ?
#
loop_
_entity_poly.entity_id
_entity_poly.type
_entity_poly.pdbx_seq_one_letter_code
_entity_poly.pdbx_strand_id
1 'polypeptide(L)'
;MRLAGPLRAVAVLLLVGLTWVLASSILGGDSNLVVKHFFSGTNEEPTAEPKHHRYKCGLSAPCPQKHLAFRIVSGAANIIGPKICLEDKILVSSVNNNVGRGLNIALVNGVSGDLLDTKSFDMWAGDVTDLLKYLLPLHEGTLVFVASFDDPATKLNDEARRLFEELGSTAVKELTFRDSWVFLGAKGIENKSPFEQVDYLYLKPKLYIIYTVRTTQERQAKWLSSVVAAFIIGCACTSTCAEIRIRDLCDYA
;
A
#
# COMPACT_ATOMS: atom_id res chain seq x y z
N MET A 1 83.91 -32.61 -19.14
CA MET A 1 82.76 -33.53 -19.30
C MET A 1 81.50 -32.82 -18.80
N ARG A 2 80.61 -32.38 -19.70
CA ARG A 2 79.45 -31.54 -19.37
C ARG A 2 78.33 -32.40 -18.78
N LEU A 3 78.37 -32.61 -17.47
CA LEU A 3 77.37 -33.33 -16.67
C LEU A 3 76.02 -32.58 -16.53
N ALA A 4 75.67 -31.72 -17.49
CA ALA A 4 74.50 -30.83 -17.39
C ALA A 4 73.25 -31.39 -18.09
N GLY A 5 73.43 -32.31 -19.06
CA GLY A 5 72.33 -32.95 -19.80
C GLY A 5 71.49 -33.93 -18.94
N PRO A 6 72.11 -34.95 -18.31
CA PRO A 6 71.35 -35.94 -17.55
C PRO A 6 70.75 -35.34 -16.28
N LEU A 7 71.41 -34.35 -15.65
CA LEU A 7 70.90 -33.68 -14.46
C LEU A 7 69.60 -32.90 -14.74
N ARG A 8 69.50 -32.27 -15.92
CA ARG A 8 68.28 -31.56 -16.34
C ARG A 8 67.15 -32.53 -16.67
N ALA A 9 67.44 -33.67 -17.27
CA ALA A 9 66.44 -34.69 -17.55
C ALA A 9 65.86 -35.26 -16.24
N VAL A 10 66.70 -35.53 -15.24
CA VAL A 10 66.26 -35.99 -13.92
C VAL A 10 65.43 -34.91 -13.21
N ALA A 11 65.84 -33.64 -13.28
CA ALA A 11 65.07 -32.53 -12.71
C ALA A 11 63.68 -32.39 -13.34
N VAL A 12 63.57 -32.55 -14.66
CA VAL A 12 62.28 -32.49 -15.37
C VAL A 12 61.38 -33.66 -14.96
N LEU A 13 61.92 -34.88 -14.85
CA LEU A 13 61.14 -36.05 -14.42
C LEU A 13 60.65 -35.91 -12.97
N LEU A 14 61.46 -35.35 -12.08
CA LEU A 14 61.07 -35.07 -10.70
C LEU A 14 59.99 -33.99 -10.62
N LEU A 15 60.08 -32.93 -11.43
CA LEU A 15 59.04 -31.90 -11.50
C LEU A 15 57.71 -32.46 -12.02
N VAL A 16 57.75 -33.26 -13.08
CA VAL A 16 56.54 -33.91 -13.62
C VAL A 16 55.95 -34.87 -12.59
N GLY A 17 56.77 -35.69 -11.93
CA GLY A 17 56.34 -36.59 -10.86
C GLY A 17 55.71 -35.83 -9.68
N LEU A 18 56.32 -34.74 -9.22
CA LEU A 18 55.77 -33.88 -8.17
C LEU A 18 54.45 -33.23 -8.59
N THR A 19 54.35 -32.73 -9.83
CA THR A 19 53.09 -32.17 -10.33
C THR A 19 51.98 -33.21 -10.43
N TRP A 20 52.31 -34.45 -10.80
CA TRP A 20 51.35 -35.55 -10.84
C TRP A 20 50.90 -35.97 -9.44
N VAL A 21 51.82 -36.08 -8.49
CA VAL A 21 51.49 -36.40 -7.09
C VAL A 21 50.62 -35.30 -6.48
N LEU A 22 50.97 -34.02 -6.67
CA LEU A 22 50.15 -32.90 -6.20
C LEU A 22 48.76 -32.89 -6.86
N ALA A 23 48.68 -33.11 -8.18
CA ALA A 23 47.41 -33.21 -8.88
C ALA A 23 46.57 -34.39 -8.35
N SER A 24 47.20 -35.55 -8.09
CA SER A 24 46.51 -36.72 -7.54
C SER A 24 46.08 -36.54 -6.08
N SER A 25 46.79 -35.76 -5.27
CA SER A 25 46.33 -35.40 -3.91
C SER A 25 45.17 -34.41 -3.91
N ILE A 26 45.06 -33.55 -4.93
CA ILE A 26 43.94 -32.60 -5.09
C ILE A 26 42.72 -33.27 -5.73
N LEU A 27 42.91 -34.20 -6.68
CA LEU A 27 41.83 -34.91 -7.37
C LEU A 27 41.42 -36.25 -6.72
N GLY A 28 42.23 -36.79 -5.79
CA GLY A 28 41.98 -38.06 -5.11
C GLY A 28 41.22 -37.94 -3.78
N GLY A 29 40.88 -36.73 -3.35
CA GLY A 29 39.98 -36.49 -2.22
C GLY A 29 38.55 -36.37 -2.72
N ASP A 30 37.75 -37.42 -2.50
CA ASP A 30 36.30 -37.52 -2.76
C ASP A 30 35.78 -36.58 -3.85
N SER A 31 35.71 -37.10 -5.08
CA SER A 31 35.09 -36.46 -6.25
C SER A 31 33.61 -36.08 -6.07
N ASN A 32 33.04 -36.30 -4.88
CA ASN A 32 31.72 -35.83 -4.46
C ASN A 32 31.74 -34.51 -3.68
N LEU A 33 32.89 -34.02 -3.20
CA LEU A 33 32.98 -32.87 -2.28
C LEU A 33 33.42 -31.56 -2.99
N VAL A 34 34.39 -31.62 -3.91
CA VAL A 34 34.90 -30.42 -4.61
C VAL A 34 33.99 -29.97 -5.76
N VAL A 35 33.36 -30.90 -6.49
CA VAL A 35 32.31 -30.56 -7.48
C VAL A 35 31.10 -29.97 -6.77
N LYS A 36 30.76 -30.43 -5.55
CA LYS A 36 29.75 -29.80 -4.71
C LYS A 36 30.13 -28.38 -4.28
N HIS A 37 31.41 -28.08 -4.14
CA HIS A 37 31.87 -26.77 -3.67
C HIS A 37 32.10 -25.75 -4.79
N PHE A 38 32.24 -26.19 -6.05
CA PHE A 38 32.42 -25.32 -7.22
C PHE A 38 31.23 -25.28 -8.18
N PHE A 39 30.33 -26.28 -8.13
CA PHE A 39 29.04 -26.28 -8.85
C PHE A 39 27.82 -26.13 -7.93
N SER A 40 28.01 -25.80 -6.65
CA SER A 40 26.99 -25.07 -5.89
C SER A 40 27.01 -23.59 -6.29
N GLY A 41 26.81 -23.34 -7.59
CA GLY A 41 25.89 -22.28 -7.93
C GLY A 41 24.58 -22.71 -7.30
N THR A 42 24.25 -22.06 -6.19
CA THR A 42 22.98 -22.21 -5.51
C THR A 42 21.87 -21.97 -6.54
N ASN A 43 21.40 -23.06 -7.16
CA ASN A 43 19.99 -23.35 -7.08
C ASN A 43 19.72 -23.46 -5.57
N GLU A 44 19.58 -22.30 -4.92
CA GLU A 44 18.50 -22.17 -3.96
C GLU A 44 17.29 -22.62 -4.77
N GLU A 45 16.94 -23.90 -4.63
CA GLU A 45 15.55 -24.24 -4.41
C GLU A 45 15.03 -23.08 -3.57
N PRO A 46 14.10 -22.26 -4.07
CA PRO A 46 13.54 -21.23 -3.25
C PRO A 46 12.95 -22.01 -2.11
N THR A 47 13.68 -22.07 -1.00
CA THR A 47 13.10 -22.13 0.33
C THR A 47 12.06 -21.08 0.18
N ALA A 48 10.80 -21.52 0.05
CA ALA A 48 9.71 -20.60 0.04
C ALA A 48 9.84 -19.97 1.42
N GLU A 49 10.55 -18.83 1.48
CA GLU A 49 10.28 -17.73 2.37
C GLU A 49 8.79 -17.86 2.57
N PRO A 50 8.32 -18.13 3.81
CA PRO A 50 6.93 -18.44 4.03
C PRO A 50 6.22 -17.36 3.27
N LYS A 51 5.52 -17.73 2.19
CA LYS A 51 4.81 -16.75 1.38
C LYS A 51 3.82 -16.25 2.39
N HIS A 52 4.16 -15.20 3.11
CA HIS A 52 3.24 -14.41 3.88
C HIS A 52 2.24 -14.11 2.79
N HIS A 53 1.11 -14.82 2.82
CA HIS A 53 0.05 -14.64 1.87
C HIS A 53 -0.37 -13.22 2.15
N ARG A 54 0.26 -12.28 1.43
CA ARG A 54 0.05 -10.86 1.60
C ARG A 54 -1.40 -10.70 1.22
N TYR A 55 -2.21 -10.43 2.23
CA TYR A 55 -3.62 -10.19 2.03
C TYR A 55 -3.77 -8.95 1.15
N LYS A 56 -4.99 -8.70 0.66
CA LYS A 56 -5.27 -7.65 -0.33
C LYS A 56 -4.57 -6.34 0.01
N CYS A 57 -3.93 -5.68 -0.96
CA CYS A 57 -3.12 -4.46 -0.79
C CYS A 57 -1.88 -4.59 0.11
N GLY A 58 -1.44 -5.81 0.39
CA GLY A 58 -0.28 -6.08 1.26
C GLY A 58 -0.59 -5.90 2.75
N LEU A 59 -1.83 -6.19 3.15
CA LEU A 59 -2.25 -6.25 4.54
C LEU A 59 -1.59 -7.44 5.26
N SER A 60 -1.34 -7.29 6.56
CA SER A 60 -0.76 -8.35 7.42
C SER A 60 -1.80 -9.39 7.87
N ALA A 61 -3.09 -9.04 7.84
CA ALA A 61 -4.20 -9.88 8.26
C ALA A 61 -5.39 -9.73 7.27
N PRO A 62 -6.28 -10.72 7.18
CA PRO A 62 -7.46 -10.64 6.32
C PRO A 62 -8.51 -9.69 6.91
N CYS A 63 -9.25 -9.01 6.05
CA CYS A 63 -10.37 -8.17 6.47
C CYS A 63 -11.57 -9.02 6.92
N PRO A 64 -12.33 -8.58 7.94
CA PRO A 64 -13.64 -9.14 8.26
C PRO A 64 -14.62 -9.03 7.08
N GLN A 65 -15.69 -9.84 7.09
CA GLN A 65 -16.74 -9.75 6.07
C GLN A 65 -17.36 -8.34 6.00
N LYS A 66 -17.80 -7.93 4.81
CA LYS A 66 -18.36 -6.59 4.54
C LYS A 66 -17.38 -5.43 4.82
N HIS A 67 -16.08 -5.66 4.70
CA HIS A 67 -15.08 -4.59 4.77
C HIS A 67 -14.19 -4.57 3.52
N LEU A 68 -13.79 -3.35 3.13
CA LEU A 68 -12.86 -3.10 2.03
C LEU A 68 -11.44 -2.93 2.57
N ALA A 69 -10.52 -3.74 2.06
CA ALA A 69 -9.08 -3.63 2.25
C ALA A 69 -8.53 -2.43 1.49
N PHE A 70 -7.81 -1.55 2.15
CA PHE A 70 -7.12 -0.46 1.47
C PHE A 70 -5.74 -0.17 2.06
N ARG A 71 -4.89 0.43 1.23
CA ARG A 71 -3.57 0.92 1.63
C ARG A 71 -3.28 2.24 0.95
N ILE A 72 -3.03 3.27 1.74
CA ILE A 72 -2.62 4.60 1.29
C ILE A 72 -1.18 4.80 1.70
N VAL A 73 -0.35 5.31 0.80
CA VAL A 73 1.06 5.65 1.06
C VAL A 73 1.30 7.06 0.51
N SER A 74 1.82 7.95 1.34
CA SER A 74 2.25 9.29 0.89
C SER A 74 3.47 9.19 -0.02
N GLY A 75 3.72 10.24 -0.81
CA GLY A 75 4.96 10.36 -1.55
C GLY A 75 6.16 10.56 -0.62
N ALA A 76 7.35 10.18 -1.08
CA ALA A 76 8.61 10.45 -0.40
C ALA A 76 9.36 11.55 -1.15
N ALA A 77 9.45 12.72 -0.51
CA ALA A 77 9.93 13.95 -1.12
C ALA A 77 9.25 14.19 -2.48
N ASN A 78 10.03 14.40 -3.54
CA ASN A 78 9.58 14.62 -4.91
C ASN A 78 9.99 13.46 -5.86
N ILE A 79 10.50 12.34 -5.34
CA ILE A 79 11.09 11.26 -6.15
C ILE A 79 10.13 10.07 -6.24
N ILE A 80 9.58 9.65 -5.09
CA ILE A 80 8.68 8.49 -5.03
C ILE A 80 7.27 9.04 -4.87
N GLY A 81 6.43 8.82 -5.88
CA GLY A 81 5.04 9.24 -5.82
C GLY A 81 4.20 8.41 -4.83
N PRO A 82 3.06 8.94 -4.38
CA PRO A 82 2.13 8.23 -3.53
C PRO A 82 1.56 6.98 -4.20
N LYS A 83 1.01 6.10 -3.36
CA LYS A 83 0.33 4.88 -3.81
C LYS A 83 -0.98 4.71 -3.05
N ILE A 84 -2.08 4.53 -3.78
CA ILE A 84 -3.40 4.20 -3.22
C ILE A 84 -3.84 2.86 -3.80
N CYS A 85 -4.11 1.90 -2.93
CA CYS A 85 -4.61 0.58 -3.27
C CYS A 85 -5.93 0.32 -2.55
N LEU A 86 -6.90 -0.26 -3.26
CA LEU A 86 -8.19 -0.70 -2.74
C LEU A 86 -8.50 -2.08 -3.31
N GLU A 87 -8.79 -3.07 -2.47
CA GLU A 87 -9.19 -4.43 -2.90
C GLU A 87 -8.23 -5.03 -3.96
N ASP A 88 -6.91 -4.93 -3.73
CA ASP A 88 -5.82 -5.29 -4.65
C ASP A 88 -5.70 -4.49 -5.95
N LYS A 89 -6.60 -3.54 -6.19
CA LYS A 89 -6.53 -2.63 -7.33
C LYS A 89 -5.73 -1.39 -6.95
N ILE A 90 -4.66 -1.14 -7.70
CA ILE A 90 -3.86 0.09 -7.55
C ILE A 90 -4.60 1.22 -8.27
N LEU A 91 -5.18 2.13 -7.49
CA LEU A 91 -5.95 3.27 -8.01
C LEU A 91 -5.02 4.42 -8.40
N VAL A 92 -4.06 4.75 -7.55
CA VAL A 92 -3.08 5.82 -7.78
C VAL A 92 -1.69 5.27 -7.59
N SER A 93 -0.80 5.47 -8.56
CA SER A 93 0.62 5.15 -8.43
C SER A 93 1.46 5.81 -9.52
N SER A 94 2.76 5.99 -9.25
CA SER A 94 3.71 6.44 -10.29
C SER A 94 3.77 5.50 -11.50
N VAL A 95 3.49 4.20 -11.31
CA VAL A 95 3.45 3.21 -12.40
C VAL A 95 2.27 3.45 -13.34
N ASN A 96 1.14 3.92 -12.81
CA ASN A 96 -0.05 4.24 -13.59
C ASN A 96 0.02 5.65 -14.22
N ASN A 97 1.11 6.40 -14.01
CA ASN A 97 1.28 7.77 -14.50
C ASN A 97 0.14 8.74 -14.14
N ASN A 98 -0.58 8.48 -13.03
CA ASN A 98 -1.70 9.31 -12.56
C ASN A 98 -1.40 10.01 -11.22
N VAL A 99 -0.12 10.35 -11.03
CA VAL A 99 0.38 11.01 -9.82
C VAL A 99 0.93 12.38 -10.19
N GLY A 100 0.62 13.38 -9.36
CA GLY A 100 1.15 14.73 -9.47
C GLY A 100 1.55 15.30 -8.11
N ARG A 101 2.39 16.34 -8.13
CA ARG A 101 2.73 17.11 -6.92
C ARG A 101 1.45 17.64 -6.27
N GLY A 102 1.44 17.74 -4.94
CA GLY A 102 0.31 18.24 -4.15
C GLY A 102 -0.55 17.12 -3.59
N LEU A 103 -1.86 17.23 -3.80
CA LEU A 103 -2.85 16.28 -3.29
C LEU A 103 -3.27 15.32 -4.39
N ASN A 104 -3.11 14.02 -4.14
CA ASN A 104 -3.59 12.98 -5.04
C ASN A 104 -4.84 12.35 -4.43
N ILE A 105 -5.96 12.45 -5.14
CA ILE A 105 -7.27 12.08 -4.65
C ILE A 105 -7.86 10.97 -5.51
N ALA A 106 -8.41 9.94 -4.86
CA ALA A 106 -9.22 8.91 -5.50
C ALA A 106 -10.62 8.86 -4.87
N LEU A 107 -11.63 8.95 -5.71
CA LEU A 107 -13.04 8.87 -5.33
C LEU A 107 -13.56 7.46 -5.57
N VAL A 108 -14.21 6.89 -4.57
CA VAL A 108 -14.69 5.51 -4.61
C VAL A 108 -16.11 5.46 -4.08
N ASN A 109 -16.96 4.64 -4.68
CA ASN A 109 -18.30 4.37 -4.17
C ASN A 109 -18.23 3.54 -2.88
N GLY A 110 -18.75 4.05 -1.76
CA GLY A 110 -18.71 3.35 -0.46
C GLY A 110 -19.59 2.10 -0.37
N VAL A 111 -20.51 1.89 -1.31
CA VAL A 111 -21.38 0.71 -1.37
C VAL A 111 -20.76 -0.38 -2.24
N SER A 112 -20.37 -0.04 -3.48
CA SER A 112 -19.84 -1.03 -4.43
C SER A 112 -18.33 -1.23 -4.33
N GLY A 113 -17.60 -0.25 -3.80
CA GLY A 113 -16.13 -0.24 -3.81
C GLY A 113 -15.52 0.07 -5.17
N ASP A 114 -16.32 0.54 -6.14
CA ASP A 114 -15.84 0.88 -7.47
C ASP A 114 -15.20 2.27 -7.50
N LEU A 115 -14.14 2.40 -8.30
CA LEU A 115 -13.49 3.67 -8.58
C LEU A 115 -14.42 4.56 -9.39
N LEU A 116 -14.67 5.77 -8.90
CA LEU A 116 -15.41 6.81 -9.62
C LEU A 116 -14.47 7.66 -10.46
N ASP A 117 -13.41 8.18 -9.84
CA ASP A 117 -12.43 9.03 -10.51
C ASP A 117 -11.12 9.16 -9.72
N THR A 118 -10.04 9.54 -10.39
CA THR A 118 -8.74 9.84 -9.78
C THR A 118 -8.16 11.12 -10.34
N LYS A 119 -7.73 12.04 -9.47
CA LYS A 119 -7.15 13.31 -9.90
C LYS A 119 -6.07 13.81 -8.94
N SER A 120 -5.07 14.49 -9.49
CA SER A 120 -4.01 15.16 -8.74
C SER A 120 -4.17 16.68 -8.81
N PHE A 121 -3.96 17.37 -7.69
CA PHE A 121 -4.06 18.82 -7.58
C PHE A 121 -2.77 19.41 -7.03
N ASP A 122 -2.11 20.28 -7.80
CA ASP A 122 -0.86 20.92 -7.41
C ASP A 122 -1.10 22.02 -6.38
N MET A 123 -0.76 21.74 -5.12
CA MET A 123 -0.91 22.67 -4.00
C MET A 123 0.30 23.59 -3.79
N TRP A 124 1.29 23.55 -4.69
CA TRP A 124 2.43 24.46 -4.69
C TRP A 124 2.27 25.57 -5.74
N ALA A 125 2.06 25.18 -7.01
CA ALA A 125 2.00 26.12 -8.14
C ALA A 125 0.63 26.15 -8.85
N GLY A 126 -0.30 25.25 -8.49
CA GLY A 126 -1.62 25.16 -9.10
C GLY A 126 -2.66 26.11 -8.50
N ASP A 127 -3.88 26.03 -9.04
CA ASP A 127 -5.05 26.75 -8.55
C ASP A 127 -5.90 25.86 -7.64
N VAL A 128 -6.19 26.33 -6.42
CA VAL A 128 -7.05 25.65 -5.45
C VAL A 128 -8.51 25.56 -5.92
N THR A 129 -8.93 26.43 -6.85
CA THR A 129 -10.29 26.44 -7.39
C THR A 129 -10.66 25.12 -8.08
N ASP A 130 -9.69 24.45 -8.70
CA ASP A 130 -9.93 23.17 -9.37
C ASP A 130 -10.22 22.05 -8.35
N LEU A 131 -9.60 22.11 -7.18
CA LEU A 131 -9.87 21.20 -6.07
C LEU A 131 -11.28 21.44 -5.51
N LEU A 132 -11.67 22.70 -5.32
CA LEU A 132 -13.01 23.03 -4.83
C LEU A 132 -14.10 22.53 -5.79
N LYS A 133 -13.96 22.80 -7.10
CA LYS A 133 -14.88 22.30 -8.12
C LYS A 133 -14.97 20.77 -8.16
N TYR A 134 -13.91 20.09 -7.73
CA TYR A 134 -13.86 18.64 -7.68
C TYR A 134 -14.57 18.05 -6.46
N LEU A 135 -14.41 18.69 -5.29
CA LEU A 135 -14.93 18.17 -4.01
C LEU A 135 -16.36 18.64 -3.69
N LEU A 136 -16.79 19.79 -4.21
CA LEU A 136 -18.14 20.32 -3.99
C LEU A 136 -19.28 19.42 -4.52
N PRO A 137 -19.22 18.84 -5.73
CA PRO A 137 -20.31 18.05 -6.29
C PRO A 137 -20.37 16.59 -5.77
N LEU A 138 -19.60 16.24 -4.73
CA LEU A 138 -19.57 14.87 -4.21
C LEU A 138 -20.91 14.45 -3.61
N HIS A 139 -21.38 13.28 -4.02
CA HIS A 139 -22.57 12.65 -3.42
C HIS A 139 -22.25 12.00 -2.08
N GLU A 140 -23.22 11.99 -1.17
CA GLU A 140 -23.14 11.29 0.10
C GLU A 140 -22.82 9.80 -0.10
N GLY A 141 -22.00 9.23 0.77
CA GLY A 141 -21.53 7.85 0.68
C GLY A 141 -20.33 7.64 -0.27
N THR A 142 -19.80 8.70 -0.87
CA THR A 142 -18.52 8.66 -1.60
C THR A 142 -17.36 8.64 -0.61
N LEU A 143 -16.46 7.68 -0.77
CA LEU A 143 -15.18 7.60 -0.05
C LEU A 143 -14.13 8.43 -0.79
N VAL A 144 -13.38 9.23 -0.02
CA VAL A 144 -12.36 10.15 -0.55
C VAL A 144 -11.01 9.74 0.02
N PHE A 145 -10.20 9.11 -0.83
CA PHE A 145 -8.82 8.74 -0.49
C PHE A 145 -7.89 9.88 -0.88
N VAL A 146 -7.02 10.30 0.04
CA VAL A 146 -6.08 11.40 -0.18
C VAL A 146 -4.67 10.96 0.21
N ALA A 147 -3.71 11.25 -0.66
CA ALA A 147 -2.29 11.07 -0.40
C ALA A 147 -1.50 12.29 -0.86
N SER A 148 -0.67 12.86 0.01
CA SER A 148 0.20 13.99 -0.34
C SER A 148 1.43 13.55 -1.13
N PHE A 149 1.96 14.47 -1.94
CA PHE A 149 3.23 14.33 -2.66
C PHE A 149 3.97 15.67 -2.75
N ASP A 150 5.22 15.71 -2.28
CA ASP A 150 6.04 16.93 -2.15
C ASP A 150 5.37 17.97 -1.24
N ASP A 151 4.46 18.81 -1.74
CA ASP A 151 3.82 19.85 -0.91
C ASP A 151 2.29 19.91 -1.04
N PRO A 152 1.54 19.54 0.03
CA PRO A 152 0.07 19.59 0.02
C PRO A 152 -0.55 20.90 0.51
N ALA A 153 0.21 21.85 1.09
CA ALA A 153 -0.40 22.88 1.95
C ALA A 153 -0.26 24.32 1.45
N THR A 154 0.74 24.66 0.63
CA THR A 154 1.07 26.07 0.32
C THR A 154 -0.08 26.87 -0.29
N LYS A 155 -0.90 26.25 -1.14
CA LYS A 155 -2.07 26.87 -1.79
C LYS A 155 -3.41 26.49 -1.13
N LEU A 156 -3.39 25.72 -0.05
CA LEU A 156 -4.60 25.23 0.59
C LEU A 156 -5.28 26.35 1.39
N ASN A 157 -6.39 26.86 0.88
CA ASN A 157 -7.17 27.94 1.49
C ASN A 157 -8.13 27.43 2.57
N ASP A 158 -8.69 28.35 3.36
CA ASP A 158 -9.61 28.02 4.45
C ASP A 158 -10.87 27.29 3.97
N GLU A 159 -11.34 27.58 2.76
CA GLU A 159 -12.50 26.91 2.16
C GLU A 159 -12.20 25.43 1.86
N ALA A 160 -11.07 25.12 1.23
CA ALA A 160 -10.65 23.75 0.97
C ALA A 160 -10.40 22.99 2.28
N ARG A 161 -9.81 23.65 3.28
CA ARG A 161 -9.63 23.05 4.63
C ARG A 161 -10.96 22.68 5.24
N ARG A 162 -11.96 23.57 5.19
CA ARG A 162 -13.33 23.29 5.66
C ARG A 162 -13.98 22.13 4.92
N LEU A 163 -13.80 22.00 3.61
CA LEU A 163 -14.33 20.84 2.87
C LEU A 163 -13.73 19.53 3.35
N PHE A 164 -12.42 19.49 3.63
CA PHE A 164 -11.82 18.28 4.20
C PHE A 164 -12.24 18.01 5.63
N GLU A 165 -12.51 19.05 6.44
CA GLU A 165 -13.12 18.89 7.77
C GLU A 165 -14.51 18.25 7.68
N GLU A 166 -15.35 18.69 6.74
CA GLU A 166 -16.66 18.07 6.47
C GLU A 166 -16.55 16.61 6.02
N LEU A 167 -15.44 16.25 5.37
CA LEU A 167 -15.14 14.85 5.00
C LEU A 167 -14.59 14.04 6.18
N GLY A 168 -14.37 14.66 7.34
CA GLY A 168 -13.93 14.03 8.58
C GLY A 168 -12.46 14.25 8.94
N SER A 169 -11.71 15.11 8.24
CA SER A 169 -10.31 15.41 8.56
C SER A 169 -10.21 16.32 9.78
N THR A 170 -9.23 16.04 10.63
CA THR A 170 -8.84 16.90 11.75
C THR A 170 -7.50 17.58 11.51
N ALA A 171 -6.56 16.87 10.88
CA ALA A 171 -5.20 17.35 10.70
C ALA A 171 -5.09 18.39 9.58
N VAL A 172 -6.07 18.48 8.68
CA VAL A 172 -6.08 19.47 7.58
C VAL A 172 -6.00 20.93 8.05
N LYS A 173 -6.39 21.22 9.29
CA LYS A 173 -6.22 22.57 9.90
C LYS A 173 -4.77 22.94 10.11
N GLU A 174 -3.95 21.96 10.45
CA GLU A 174 -2.57 22.13 10.89
C GLU A 174 -1.57 21.74 9.80
N LEU A 175 -2.04 21.30 8.62
CA LEU A 175 -1.15 21.00 7.50
C LEU A 175 -0.34 22.24 7.09
N THR A 176 0.97 22.07 7.15
CA THR A 176 1.98 23.07 6.79
C THR A 176 2.78 22.62 5.58
N PHE A 177 3.69 23.50 5.15
CA PHE A 177 4.53 23.29 3.99
C PHE A 177 5.15 21.90 4.05
N ARG A 178 4.92 21.16 2.97
CA ARG A 178 5.60 19.91 2.70
C ARG A 178 5.14 18.73 3.59
N ASP A 179 4.25 18.90 4.57
CA ASP A 179 3.84 17.79 5.45
C ASP A 179 3.38 16.52 4.70
N SER A 180 3.74 15.35 5.24
CA SER A 180 3.26 14.08 4.70
C SER A 180 1.91 13.74 5.31
N TRP A 181 0.89 13.60 4.47
CA TRP A 181 -0.49 13.39 4.91
C TRP A 181 -1.15 12.30 4.09
N VAL A 182 -1.80 11.39 4.80
CA VAL A 182 -2.69 10.39 4.21
C VAL A 182 -4.01 10.43 4.97
N PHE A 183 -5.10 10.38 4.22
CA PHE A 183 -6.43 10.55 4.77
C PHE A 183 -7.44 9.74 3.97
N LEU A 184 -8.39 9.15 4.67
CA LEU A 184 -9.59 8.58 4.08
C LEU A 184 -10.80 9.20 4.74
N GLY A 185 -11.56 9.98 3.98
CA GLY A 185 -12.80 10.59 4.41
C GLY A 185 -14.02 9.98 3.71
N ALA A 186 -15.20 10.42 4.14
CA ALA A 186 -16.45 10.11 3.47
C ALA A 186 -17.37 11.33 3.44
N LYS A 187 -18.05 11.57 2.32
CA LYS A 187 -19.06 12.64 2.26
C LYS A 187 -20.31 12.22 3.04
N GLY A 188 -20.72 13.08 3.97
CA GLY A 188 -21.85 12.83 4.87
C GLY A 188 -21.48 12.07 6.15
N ILE A 189 -20.19 12.08 6.54
CA ILE A 189 -19.77 11.51 7.82
C ILE A 189 -20.15 12.46 8.96
N GLU A 190 -20.81 11.94 10.00
CA GLU A 190 -21.19 12.74 11.17
C GLU A 190 -20.02 12.91 12.16
N ASN A 191 -19.06 11.99 12.13
CA ASN A 191 -17.93 11.93 13.04
C ASN A 191 -16.60 12.12 12.31
N LYS A 192 -15.54 12.39 13.08
CA LYS A 192 -14.17 12.43 12.54
C LYS A 192 -13.78 11.09 11.94
N SER A 193 -13.02 11.12 10.85
CA SER A 193 -12.49 9.90 10.27
C SER A 193 -11.43 9.29 11.20
N PRO A 194 -11.51 7.98 11.51
CA PRO A 194 -10.45 7.30 12.23
C PRO A 194 -9.21 7.02 11.34
N PHE A 195 -9.31 7.29 10.04
CA PHE A 195 -8.29 6.95 9.04
C PHE A 195 -7.56 8.19 8.57
N GLU A 196 -6.78 8.77 9.48
CA GLU A 196 -5.96 9.95 9.21
C GLU A 196 -4.61 9.82 9.91
N GLN A 197 -3.54 10.15 9.19
CA GLN A 197 -2.19 10.23 9.74
C GLN A 197 -1.46 11.40 9.07
N VAL A 198 -0.67 12.13 9.87
CA VAL A 198 0.27 13.16 9.41
C VAL A 198 1.65 12.90 9.98
N ASP A 199 2.69 13.10 9.17
CA ASP A 199 4.07 13.26 9.64
C ASP A 199 4.51 14.71 9.42
N TYR A 200 4.60 15.45 10.52
CA TYR A 200 4.95 16.88 10.58
C TYR A 200 6.46 17.14 10.49
N LEU A 201 7.32 16.11 10.53
CA LEU A 201 8.75 16.30 10.73
C LEU A 201 9.61 15.91 9.53
N TYR A 202 9.06 15.44 8.41
CA TYR A 202 9.83 14.89 7.29
C TYR A 202 10.77 13.72 7.63
N LEU A 203 10.77 13.28 8.88
CA LEU A 203 11.74 12.34 9.40
C LEU A 203 11.31 10.88 9.12
N LYS A 204 10.06 10.62 8.73
CA LYS A 204 9.62 9.29 8.31
C LYS A 204 9.37 9.25 6.79
N PRO A 205 10.12 8.43 6.04
CA PRO A 205 10.11 8.49 4.58
C PRO A 205 8.81 8.00 3.93
N LYS A 206 7.92 7.32 4.67
CA LYS A 206 6.64 6.80 4.15
C LYS A 206 5.59 6.74 5.25
N LEU A 207 4.52 7.51 5.10
CA LEU A 207 3.34 7.38 5.94
C LEU A 207 2.36 6.44 5.26
N TYR A 208 1.84 5.46 5.99
CA TYR A 208 0.86 4.54 5.42
C TYR A 208 -0.26 4.17 6.38
N ILE A 209 -1.47 4.17 5.84
CA ILE A 209 -2.70 3.77 6.51
C ILE A 209 -3.12 2.43 5.91
N ILE A 210 -3.28 1.45 6.79
CA ILE A 210 -3.70 0.08 6.50
C ILE A 210 -4.93 -0.17 7.37
N TYR A 211 -6.12 -0.10 6.79
CA TYR A 211 -7.35 -0.38 7.52
C TYR A 211 -8.41 -1.00 6.61
N THR A 212 -9.56 -1.29 7.22
CA THR A 212 -10.71 -1.90 6.58
C THR A 212 -11.91 -0.97 6.73
N VAL A 213 -12.59 -0.60 5.65
CA VAL A 213 -13.82 0.22 5.72
C VAL A 213 -15.05 -0.66 5.58
N ARG A 214 -16.02 -0.58 6.50
CA ARG A 214 -17.27 -1.32 6.40
C ARG A 214 -18.09 -0.84 5.20
N THR A 215 -18.43 -1.74 4.28
CA THR A 215 -19.33 -1.46 3.16
C THR A 215 -20.77 -1.31 3.65
N THR A 216 -21.45 -0.23 3.27
CA THR A 216 -22.88 -0.01 3.55
C THR A 216 -23.77 -0.75 2.53
N GLN A 217 -23.59 -2.07 2.38
CA GLN A 217 -24.29 -2.85 1.36
C GLN A 217 -25.80 -3.08 1.67
N GLU A 218 -26.33 -2.54 2.76
CA GLU A 218 -27.63 -2.96 3.33
C GLU A 218 -28.85 -2.08 3.00
N ARG A 219 -28.75 -1.04 2.16
CA ARG A 219 -29.95 -0.21 1.83
C ARG A 219 -30.73 -0.61 0.58
N GLN A 220 -30.23 -1.45 -0.33
CA GLN A 220 -30.97 -1.79 -1.57
C GLN A 220 -31.78 -3.09 -1.54
N ALA A 221 -31.54 -4.01 -0.59
CA ALA A 221 -32.29 -5.28 -0.55
C ALA A 221 -33.70 -5.18 0.07
N LYS A 222 -34.08 -4.05 0.69
CA LYS A 222 -35.38 -3.90 1.35
C LYS A 222 -36.54 -3.48 0.44
N TRP A 223 -36.29 -3.06 -0.81
CA TRP A 223 -37.38 -2.62 -1.71
C TRP A 223 -38.09 -3.75 -2.46
N LEU A 224 -37.42 -4.89 -2.69
CA LEU A 224 -38.03 -6.01 -3.44
C LEU A 224 -38.87 -6.96 -2.56
N SER A 225 -38.74 -6.89 -1.22
CA SER A 225 -39.60 -7.67 -0.32
C SER A 225 -40.83 -6.89 0.18
N SER A 226 -40.80 -5.54 0.13
CA SER A 226 -41.90 -4.71 0.63
C SER A 226 -43.09 -4.62 -0.34
N VAL A 227 -42.92 -4.92 -1.62
CA VAL A 227 -44.05 -4.96 -2.58
C VAL A 227 -44.85 -6.27 -2.46
N VAL A 228 -44.23 -7.35 -1.96
CA VAL A 228 -44.90 -8.65 -1.78
C VAL A 228 -45.47 -8.84 -0.37
N ALA A 229 -44.86 -8.21 0.64
CA ALA A 229 -45.29 -8.36 2.05
C ALA A 229 -46.39 -7.38 2.49
N ALA A 230 -46.75 -6.38 1.69
CA ALA A 230 -47.72 -5.35 2.09
C ALA A 230 -49.19 -5.80 2.12
N PHE A 231 -49.51 -7.07 1.80
CA PHE A 231 -50.90 -7.55 1.76
C PHE A 231 -51.31 -8.50 2.88
N ILE A 232 -50.40 -8.98 3.74
CA ILE A 232 -50.75 -10.03 4.71
C ILE A 232 -50.09 -9.76 6.07
N ILE A 233 -50.95 -9.35 7.02
CA ILE A 233 -50.83 -9.42 8.48
C ILE A 233 -50.07 -8.27 9.17
N GLY A 234 -50.86 -7.49 9.92
CA GLY A 234 -50.36 -6.53 10.90
C GLY A 234 -49.72 -7.22 12.10
N CYS A 235 -48.64 -6.62 12.59
CA CYS A 235 -48.24 -6.73 13.98
C CYS A 235 -47.36 -5.52 14.33
N ALA A 236 -47.66 -4.91 15.47
CA ALA A 236 -46.95 -3.76 16.01
C ALA A 236 -45.50 -4.11 16.40
N CYS A 237 -44.56 -3.21 16.14
CA CYS A 237 -43.39 -3.02 17.00
C CYS A 237 -42.86 -1.58 16.86
N THR A 238 -43.20 -0.79 17.88
CA THR A 238 -42.47 0.33 18.50
C THR A 238 -41.24 0.90 17.78
N SER A 239 -41.35 2.20 17.50
CA SER A 239 -40.29 3.19 17.31
C SER A 239 -39.04 2.95 18.17
N THR A 240 -37.88 2.85 17.54
CA THR A 240 -36.61 3.33 18.11
C THR A 240 -35.68 3.79 16.99
N CYS A 241 -35.29 5.05 17.10
CA CYS A 241 -34.24 5.71 16.33
C CYS A 241 -32.92 4.97 16.64
N ALA A 242 -32.29 4.33 15.65
CA ALA A 242 -31.00 3.65 15.86
C ALA A 242 -29.85 4.61 15.51
N GLU A 243 -29.43 5.32 16.55
CA GLU A 243 -28.20 6.07 16.77
C GLU A 243 -26.96 5.43 16.09
N ILE A 244 -26.26 6.18 15.25
CA ILE A 244 -24.94 5.80 14.71
C ILE A 244 -23.94 5.92 15.85
N ARG A 245 -23.68 4.82 16.55
CA ARG A 245 -22.63 4.75 17.57
C ARG A 245 -21.42 4.00 17.00
N ILE A 246 -20.40 4.78 16.60
CA ILE A 246 -19.04 4.28 16.31
C ILE A 246 -18.35 4.06 17.67
N ARG A 247 -18.74 2.99 18.36
CA ARG A 247 -17.99 2.40 19.47
C ARG A 247 -18.21 0.91 19.35
N ASP A 248 -17.31 0.22 18.65
CA ASP A 248 -17.05 -1.22 18.76
C ASP A 248 -15.86 -1.57 17.83
N LEU A 249 -14.76 -0.84 17.98
CA LEU A 249 -13.49 -1.15 17.31
C LEU A 249 -12.34 -0.93 18.30
N CYS A 250 -11.47 -1.94 18.35
CA CYS A 250 -10.25 -2.08 19.15
C CYS A 250 -10.42 -2.61 20.57
N ASP A 251 -10.86 -3.86 20.68
CA ASP A 251 -10.23 -4.83 21.57
C ASP A 251 -10.48 -6.21 20.98
N TYR A 252 -9.43 -6.85 20.43
CA TYR A 252 -9.13 -8.27 20.61
C TYR A 252 -7.82 -8.61 19.87
N ALA A 253 -6.79 -8.81 20.70
CA ALA A 253 -5.54 -9.57 20.54
C ALA A 253 -4.55 -9.17 19.44
#